data_AF-A0A4Q3J364-F1
#
_entry.id   AF-A0A4Q3J364-F1
#
_cell.length_a   1.000
_cell.length_b   1.000
_cell.length_c   1.000
_cell.angle_alpha   90.00
_cell.angle_beta   90.00
_cell.angle_gamma   90.00
#
_symmetry.space_group_name_H-M   'P 1'
#
loop_
_entity.id
_entity.type
_entity.pdbx_description
1 polymer ?
#
loop_
_entity_poly.entity_id
_entity_poly.type
_entity_poly.pdbx_seq_one_letter_code
_entity_poly.pdbx_strand_id
1 'polypeptide(L)'
;MNTFKLAATLALVTLLAGCSTMDRLASVGQQPKLTAIADPTAQPGYRPVNMPMPQVVAASYQPNSLFSNEARGFFKDQRAHKIGDILTVTVTIDDSAKINNGT
;
A
#
# COMPACT_ATOMS: atom_id res chain seq x y z
N MET A 1 26.56 44.07 -18.32
CA MET A 1 26.42 43.73 -16.88
C MET A 1 25.49 42.55 -16.61
N ASN A 2 24.37 42.37 -17.32
CA ASN A 2 23.47 41.23 -17.06
C ASN A 2 24.00 39.85 -17.50
N THR A 3 24.79 39.78 -18.57
CA THR A 3 25.36 38.51 -19.07
C THR A 3 26.39 37.91 -18.12
N PHE A 4 27.22 38.75 -17.48
CA PHE A 4 28.20 38.31 -16.49
C PHE A 4 27.54 37.80 -15.21
N LYS A 5 26.43 38.44 -14.78
CA LYS A 5 25.61 37.96 -13.67
C LYS A 5 24.98 36.60 -13.98
N LEU A 6 24.44 36.43 -15.19
CA LEU A 6 23.86 35.17 -15.67
C LEU A 6 24.90 34.03 -15.71
N ALA A 7 26.10 34.32 -16.23
CA ALA A 7 27.21 33.36 -16.25
C ALA A 7 27.66 32.96 -14.83
N ALA A 8 27.76 33.93 -13.92
CA ALA A 8 28.11 33.69 -12.53
C ALA A 8 27.05 32.85 -11.80
N THR A 9 25.75 33.11 -12.03
CA THR A 9 24.67 32.31 -11.45
C THR A 9 24.66 30.89 -11.99
N LEU A 10 24.93 30.69 -13.28
CA LEU A 10 24.97 29.36 -13.88
C LEU A 10 26.14 28.54 -13.34
N ALA A 11 27.32 29.15 -13.18
CA ALA A 11 28.48 28.50 -12.59
C ALA A 11 28.28 28.11 -11.11
N LEU A 12 27.53 28.92 -10.36
CA LEU A 12 27.22 28.61 -8.97
C LEU A 12 26.26 27.41 -8.86
N VAL A 13 25.25 27.33 -9.75
CA VAL A 13 24.30 26.21 -9.79
C VAL A 13 24.98 24.89 -10.14
N THR A 14 25.93 24.89 -11.08
CA THR A 14 26.65 23.66 -11.45
C THR A 14 27.57 23.15 -10.34
N LEU A 15 28.18 24.06 -9.57
CA LEU A 15 29.00 23.69 -8.41
C LEU A 15 28.15 23.08 -7.28
N LEU A 16 26.94 23.58 -7.03
CA LEU A 16 26.04 23.04 -6.01
C LEU A 16 25.41 21.69 -6.42
N ALA A 17 25.23 21.43 -7.71
CA ALA A 17 24.68 20.17 -8.22
C ALA A 17 25.63 18.95 -8.03
N GLY A 18 26.90 19.18 -7.71
CA GLY A 18 27.91 18.13 -7.59
C GLY A 18 28.01 17.40 -6.25
N CYS A 19 27.48 17.98 -5.16
CA CYS A 19 27.74 17.45 -3.81
C CYS A 19 27.13 16.05 -3.57
N SER A 20 25.99 15.71 -4.17
CA SER A 20 25.34 14.41 -3.95
C SER A 20 25.59 13.39 -5.06
N THR A 21 26.14 13.81 -6.20
CA THR A 21 26.33 12.94 -7.37
C THR A 21 27.61 12.11 -7.24
N MET A 22 28.68 12.69 -6.68
CA MET A 22 29.94 11.98 -6.42
C MET A 22 29.76 10.84 -5.41
N ASP A 23 29.04 11.07 -4.32
CA ASP A 23 28.73 10.02 -3.32
C ASP A 23 27.89 8.88 -3.92
N ARG A 24 26.92 9.21 -4.79
CA ARG A 24 26.11 8.19 -5.48
C ARG A 24 26.92 7.39 -6.49
N LEU A 25 27.81 8.02 -7.24
CA LEU A 25 28.72 7.33 -8.15
C LEU A 25 29.69 6.41 -7.40
N ALA A 26 30.18 6.82 -6.23
CA ALA A 26 31.03 5.99 -5.38
C ALA A 26 30.30 4.75 -4.81
N SER A 27 28.97 4.82 -4.70
CA SER A 27 28.14 3.69 -4.26
C SER A 27 27.76 2.71 -5.39
N VAL A 28 28.12 2.98 -6.65
CA VAL A 28 27.86 2.06 -7.77
C VAL A 28 28.69 0.79 -7.58
N GLY A 29 28.02 -0.37 -7.54
CA GLY A 29 28.65 -1.66 -7.29
C GLY A 29 28.85 -2.00 -5.81
N GLN A 30 28.54 -1.09 -4.88
CA GLN A 30 28.48 -1.40 -3.45
C GLN A 30 27.14 -2.06 -3.12
N GLN A 31 27.18 -3.01 -2.18
CA GLN A 31 25.95 -3.58 -1.64
C GLN A 31 25.15 -2.49 -0.90
N PRO A 32 23.82 -2.41 -1.09
CA PRO A 32 22.99 -1.50 -0.33
C PRO A 32 23.19 -1.69 1.17
N LYS A 33 23.30 -0.59 1.92
CA LYS A 33 23.37 -0.66 3.38
C LYS A 33 22.09 -1.32 3.90
N LEU A 34 22.24 -2.47 4.56
CA LEU A 34 21.14 -3.15 5.20
C LEU A 34 20.80 -2.43 6.51
N THR A 35 19.52 -2.19 6.76
CA THR A 35 19.05 -1.73 8.06
C THR A 35 19.27 -2.84 9.09
N ALA A 36 19.69 -2.49 10.29
CA ALA A 36 19.77 -3.45 11.38
C ALA A 36 18.37 -4.03 11.68
N ILE A 37 18.35 -5.27 12.16
CA ILE A 37 17.12 -5.89 12.67
C ILE A 37 16.72 -5.10 13.92
N ALA A 38 15.62 -4.37 13.83
CA ALA A 38 15.04 -3.65 14.95
C ALA A 38 13.86 -4.45 15.49
N ASP A 39 13.91 -4.79 16.79
CA ASP A 39 12.78 -5.42 17.46
C ASP A 39 11.74 -4.33 17.82
N PRO A 40 10.54 -4.35 17.23
CA PRO A 40 9.51 -3.36 17.53
C PRO A 40 8.99 -3.46 18.97
N THR A 41 9.20 -4.57 19.67
CA THR A 41 8.77 -4.75 21.07
C THR A 41 9.58 -3.92 22.07
N ALA A 42 10.82 -3.56 21.70
CA ALA A 42 11.70 -2.73 22.52
C ALA A 42 11.43 -1.22 22.35
N GLN A 43 10.55 -0.83 21.41
CA GLN A 43 10.23 0.57 21.17
C GLN A 43 9.22 1.11 22.19
N PRO A 44 9.42 2.31 22.73
CA PRO A 44 8.43 2.95 23.59
C PRO A 44 7.12 3.15 22.82
N GLY A 45 6.02 2.66 23.38
CA GLY A 45 4.69 2.75 22.75
C GLY A 45 4.29 1.54 21.90
N TYR A 46 5.05 0.44 21.90
CA TYR A 46 4.64 -0.81 21.28
C TYR A 46 3.28 -1.29 21.83
N ARG A 47 2.32 -1.53 20.94
CA ARG A 47 1.03 -2.15 21.26
C ARG A 47 0.93 -3.48 20.52
N PRO A 48 0.90 -4.62 21.23
CA PRO A 48 0.70 -5.91 20.58
C PRO A 48 -0.67 -5.94 19.91
N VAL A 49 -0.70 -6.33 18.63
CA VAL A 49 -1.94 -6.58 17.90
C VAL A 49 -2.42 -7.97 18.29
N ASN A 50 -3.52 -8.05 19.02
CA ASN A 50 -4.20 -9.31 19.28
C ASN A 50 -5.28 -9.50 18.21
N MET A 51 -5.08 -10.47 17.31
CA MET A 51 -6.17 -10.90 16.42
C MET A 51 -6.90 -12.04 17.10
N PRO A 52 -8.20 -11.88 17.45
CA PRO A 52 -8.97 -12.98 17.99
C PRO A 52 -9.02 -14.10 16.95
N MET A 53 -8.60 -15.29 17.38
CA MET A 53 -8.69 -16.48 16.54
C MET A 53 -10.14 -16.71 16.13
N PRO A 54 -10.45 -17.00 14.86
CA PRO A 54 -11.79 -17.37 14.43
C PRO A 54 -12.30 -18.59 15.22
N GLN A 55 -13.61 -18.63 15.48
CA GLN A 55 -14.21 -19.78 16.15
C GLN A 55 -14.02 -21.06 15.32
N VAL A 56 -13.70 -22.16 16.00
CA VAL A 56 -13.57 -23.48 15.36
C VAL A 56 -14.97 -23.91 14.90
N VAL A 57 -15.14 -24.05 13.59
CA VAL A 57 -16.37 -24.59 13.01
C VAL A 57 -16.25 -26.11 12.97
N ALA A 58 -17.10 -26.82 13.72
CA ALA A 58 -17.17 -28.27 13.63
C ALA A 58 -17.77 -28.65 12.26
N ALA A 59 -17.02 -29.39 11.45
CA ALA A 59 -17.52 -29.89 10.18
C ALA A 59 -18.69 -30.87 10.41
N SER A 60 -19.84 -30.59 9.81
CA SER A 60 -21.00 -31.49 9.89
C SER A 60 -20.80 -32.66 8.92
N TYR A 61 -20.34 -33.81 9.42
CA TYR A 61 -20.21 -35.03 8.63
C TYR A 61 -21.53 -35.82 8.60
N GLN A 62 -22.01 -36.17 7.41
CA GLN A 62 -23.18 -37.05 7.22
C GLN A 62 -22.72 -38.35 6.55
N PRO A 63 -22.87 -39.53 7.19
CA PRO A 63 -22.49 -40.78 6.56
C PRO A 63 -23.39 -41.04 5.33
N ASN A 64 -22.77 -41.42 4.21
CA ASN A 64 -23.42 -41.72 2.92
C ASN A 64 -24.15 -40.54 2.24
N SER A 65 -23.81 -39.29 2.58
CA SER A 65 -24.28 -38.11 1.84
C SER A 65 -23.08 -37.30 1.35
N LEU A 66 -23.05 -36.96 0.06
CA LEU A 66 -22.11 -35.97 -0.50
C LEU A 66 -22.66 -34.54 -0.40
N PHE A 67 -23.93 -34.38 -0.02
CA PHE A 67 -24.54 -33.06 0.15
C PHE A 67 -24.20 -32.48 1.52
N SER A 68 -23.60 -31.29 1.54
CA SER A 68 -23.37 -30.51 2.75
C SER A 68 -24.42 -29.40 2.89
N ASN A 69 -24.90 -29.17 4.12
CA ASN A 69 -25.86 -28.10 4.45
C ASN A 69 -25.20 -26.71 4.58
N GLU A 70 -23.90 -26.60 4.29
CA GLU A 70 -23.12 -25.36 4.47
C GLU A 70 -23.31 -24.38 3.31
N ALA A 71 -23.74 -24.86 2.13
CA ALA A 71 -24.04 -24.03 0.96
C ALA A 71 -25.43 -23.38 1.05
N ARG A 72 -25.72 -22.64 2.14
CA ARG A 72 -26.95 -21.84 2.25
C ARG A 72 -26.78 -20.48 1.57
N GLY A 73 -26.76 -20.48 0.24
CA GLY A 73 -26.69 -19.22 -0.50
C GLY A 73 -26.75 -19.39 -2.00
N PHE A 74 -27.89 -19.82 -2.55
CA PHE A 74 -28.13 -19.77 -4.00
C PHE A 74 -28.41 -18.33 -4.49
N PHE A 75 -28.89 -17.45 -3.60
CA PHE A 75 -29.19 -16.04 -3.88
C PHE A 75 -28.55 -15.05 -2.88
N LYS A 76 -27.63 -15.50 -2.03
CA LYS A 76 -26.98 -14.63 -1.04
C LYS A 76 -25.62 -14.21 -1.58
N ASP A 77 -25.39 -12.90 -1.64
CA ASP A 77 -24.13 -12.33 -2.07
C ASP A 77 -23.00 -12.81 -1.14
N GLN A 78 -22.09 -13.60 -1.70
CA GLN A 78 -21.10 -14.32 -0.91
C GLN A 78 -19.83 -13.51 -0.55
N ARG A 79 -19.94 -12.18 -0.46
CA ARG A 79 -18.78 -11.30 -0.25
C ARG A 79 -18.43 -11.17 1.24
N ALA A 80 -17.21 -11.59 1.61
CA ALA A 80 -16.54 -11.46 2.92
C ALA A 80 -17.42 -11.74 4.14
N HIS A 81 -17.57 -13.01 4.50
CA HIS A 81 -18.42 -13.42 5.62
C HIS A 81 -17.67 -13.68 6.93
N LYS A 82 -16.34 -13.73 6.90
CA LYS A 82 -15.53 -14.07 8.06
C LYS A 82 -14.62 -12.93 8.47
N ILE A 83 -14.27 -12.91 9.75
CA ILE A 83 -13.27 -11.98 10.30
C ILE A 83 -11.94 -12.27 9.59
N GLY A 84 -11.40 -11.28 8.89
CA GLY A 84 -10.17 -11.40 8.11
C GLY A 84 -10.36 -11.36 6.59
N ASP A 85 -11.60 -11.45 6.11
CA ASP A 85 -11.89 -11.31 4.67
C ASP A 85 -11.77 -9.84 4.23
N ILE A 86 -11.16 -9.59 3.07
CA ILE A 86 -10.97 -8.24 2.51
C ILE A 86 -11.85 -8.06 1.28
N LEU A 87 -12.66 -6.99 1.27
CA LEU A 87 -13.43 -6.56 0.10
C LEU A 87 -12.81 -5.34 -0.55
N THR A 88 -12.39 -5.48 -1.80
CA THR A 88 -11.96 -4.35 -2.63
C THR A 88 -13.15 -3.89 -3.46
N VAL A 89 -13.66 -2.69 -3.19
CA VAL A 89 -14.74 -2.07 -3.94
C VAL A 89 -14.14 -1.10 -4.95
N THR A 90 -14.21 -1.43 -6.23
CA THR A 90 -13.80 -0.54 -7.32
C THR A 90 -15.02 0.24 -7.80
N VAL A 91 -15.07 1.54 -7.51
CA VAL A 91 -16.12 2.43 -8.00
C VAL A 91 -15.57 3.23 -9.17
N THR A 92 -16.17 3.07 -10.35
CA THR A 92 -15.91 3.92 -11.51
C THR A 92 -17.03 4.95 -11.63
N ILE A 93 -16.69 6.22 -11.48
CA ILE A 93 -17.62 7.34 -11.66
C ILE A 93 -17.37 7.94 -13.04
N ASP A 94 -18.31 7.74 -13.96
CA ASP A 94 -18.36 8.41 -15.26
C ASP A 94 -19.48 9.44 -15.21
N ASP A 95 -19.19 10.59 -14.61
CA ASP A 95 -20.12 11.72 -14.50
C ASP A 95 -19.90 12.68 -15.67
N SER A 96 -20.96 12.95 -16.44
CA SER A 96 -20.94 13.93 -17.53
C SER A 96 -21.97 15.03 -17.25
N ALA A 97 -21.48 16.14 -16.70
CA ALA A 97 -22.30 17.32 -16.46
C ALA A 97 -22.52 18.09 -17.78
N LYS A 98 -23.75 18.10 -18.30
CA LYS A 98 -24.16 19.05 -19.33
C LYS A 98 -24.66 20.32 -18.66
N ILE A 99 -23.84 21.37 -18.65
CA ILE A 99 -24.24 22.69 -18.18
C ILE A 99 -25.10 23.33 -19.27
N ASN A 100 -26.41 23.43 -19.01
CA ASN A 100 -27.31 24.28 -19.80
C ASN A 100 -27.52 25.57 -19.01
N ASN A 101 -26.89 26.65 -19.45
CA ASN A 101 -27.00 27.95 -18.81
C ASN A 101 -28.26 28.65 -19.37
N GLY A 102 -29.33 28.66 -18.57
CA GLY A 102 -30.59 29.33 -18.88
C GLY A 102 -30.71 30.63 -18.11
N THR A 103 -30.47 31.72 -18.83
CA THR A 103 -30.52 33.17 -18.52
C THR A 103 -29.54 33.70 -17.49
#